data_AF-A0A1H6ZNX0-F1
#
_entry.id   AF-A0A1H6ZNX0-F1
#
_cell.length_a   1.000
_cell.length_b   1.000
_cell.length_c   1.000
_cell.angle_alpha   90.00
_cell.angle_beta   90.00
_cell.angle_gamma   90.00
#
_symmetry.space_group_name_H-M   'P 1'
#
loop_
_entity.id
_entity.type
_entity.pdbx_description
1 polymer ?
#
loop_
_entity_poly.entity_id
_entity_poly.type
_entity_poly.pdbx_seq_one_letter_code
_entity_poly.pdbx_strand_id
1 'polypeptide(L)'
;MSKPAHKLRQPAFPTAGLSAAARHNPGYSGPSRELTEAQLKLPFFRKALECLKSIPQTRFKLLPRLIRTNGNERITRIEVYHNLAAAAEPILVRLDLATGVLGWLDEAGNFRLNNQKGLAYDAGLRPATLNRLFKLLERAGYLSRRVERIAVREHGVQLVRTRVMIRFTELFWRHLRLSFAHTLARKAARKKR
;
A
#
# COMPACT_ATOMS: atom_id res chain seq x y z
N MET A 1 19.42 -30.19 -3.99
CA MET A 1 19.16 -29.10 -3.02
C MET A 1 17.68 -28.94 -2.81
N SER A 2 17.15 -29.51 -1.73
CA SER A 2 15.73 -29.43 -1.34
C SER A 2 15.37 -27.98 -0.99
N LYS A 3 14.40 -27.39 -1.69
CA LYS A 3 13.82 -26.10 -1.31
C LYS A 3 13.32 -26.24 0.14
N PRO A 4 13.63 -25.30 1.05
CA PRO A 4 13.13 -25.37 2.41
C PRO A 4 11.61 -25.39 2.35
N ALA A 5 10.99 -26.37 3.02
CA ALA A 5 9.56 -26.46 3.19
C ALA A 5 9.05 -25.07 3.61
N HIS A 6 8.15 -24.47 2.82
CA HIS A 6 7.49 -23.23 3.19
C HIS A 6 6.85 -23.47 4.56
N LYS A 7 7.47 -22.99 5.66
CA LYS A 7 6.84 -22.95 6.98
C LYS A 7 5.41 -22.47 6.75
N LEU A 8 4.42 -23.28 7.17
CA LEU A 8 3.00 -22.94 7.10
C LEU A 8 2.83 -21.59 7.79
N ARG A 9 2.80 -20.51 6.99
CA ARG A 9 2.62 -19.16 7.48
C ARG A 9 1.16 -19.08 7.91
N GLN A 10 0.89 -18.59 9.11
CA GLN A 10 -0.47 -18.37 9.56
C GLN A 10 -1.23 -17.57 8.48
N PRO A 11 -2.37 -18.07 7.97
CA PRO A 11 -3.00 -17.57 6.75
C PRO A 11 -3.42 -16.11 6.86
N ALA A 12 -3.77 -15.66 8.06
CA ALA A 12 -4.09 -14.28 8.35
C ALA A 12 -2.86 -13.34 8.27
N PHE A 13 -1.61 -13.82 8.33
CA PHE A 13 -0.46 -12.93 8.32
C PHE A 13 -0.17 -12.37 6.92
N PRO A 14 0.22 -11.09 6.79
CA PRO A 14 0.49 -10.49 5.47
C PRO A 14 1.52 -11.22 4.63
N THR A 15 2.48 -11.89 5.27
CA THR A 15 3.51 -12.69 4.60
C THR A 15 2.93 -13.94 3.93
N ALA A 16 1.79 -14.46 4.36
CA ALA A 16 1.09 -15.55 3.68
C ALA A 16 0.55 -15.09 2.32
N GLY A 17 0.13 -13.82 2.19
CA GLY A 17 -0.33 -13.23 0.94
C GLY A 17 0.72 -13.21 -0.18
N LEU A 18 2.01 -13.26 0.15
CA LEU A 18 3.08 -13.39 -0.85
C LEU A 18 3.12 -14.78 -1.49
N SER A 19 2.73 -15.82 -0.77
CA SER A 19 2.77 -17.22 -1.23
C SER A 19 1.39 -17.78 -1.60
N ALA A 20 0.30 -17.02 -1.38
CA ALA A 20 -1.06 -17.44 -1.70
C ALA A 20 -1.22 -17.84 -3.18
N ALA A 21 -2.20 -18.69 -3.52
CA ALA A 21 -2.49 -19.02 -4.92
C ALA A 21 -2.79 -17.78 -5.76
N ALA A 22 -2.43 -17.79 -7.05
CA ALA A 22 -2.79 -16.74 -7.99
C ALA A 22 -4.29 -16.73 -8.22
N ARG A 23 -4.91 -15.55 -8.14
CA ARG A 23 -6.32 -15.39 -8.48
C ARG A 23 -6.46 -14.97 -9.94
N HIS A 24 -7.60 -15.34 -10.53
CA HIS A 24 -8.06 -14.76 -11.78
C HIS A 24 -8.11 -13.24 -11.62
N ASN A 25 -7.56 -12.51 -12.57
CA ASN A 25 -7.64 -11.06 -12.62
C ASN A 25 -8.73 -10.68 -13.65
N PRO A 26 -9.98 -10.41 -13.24
CA PRO A 26 -11.08 -10.13 -14.17
C PRO A 26 -10.92 -8.81 -14.95
N GLY A 27 -9.82 -8.09 -14.75
CA GLY A 27 -9.65 -6.73 -15.24
C GLY A 27 -10.19 -5.71 -14.24
N TYR A 28 -10.12 -4.44 -14.61
CA TYR A 28 -10.65 -3.33 -13.82
C TYR A 28 -11.74 -2.66 -14.63
N SER A 29 -12.96 -3.17 -14.48
CA SER A 29 -14.18 -2.62 -15.06
C SER A 29 -15.16 -2.41 -13.90
N GLY A 30 -15.20 -1.19 -13.37
CA GLY A 30 -16.04 -0.86 -12.23
C GLY A 30 -15.70 0.52 -11.65
N PRO A 31 -16.53 1.02 -10.72
CA PRO A 31 -16.28 2.29 -10.05
C PRO A 31 -15.01 2.22 -9.21
N SER A 32 -14.29 3.35 -9.14
CA SER A 32 -13.13 3.51 -8.29
C SER A 32 -13.50 3.24 -6.83
N ARG A 33 -12.61 2.56 -6.08
CA ARG A 33 -12.86 2.32 -4.66
C ARG A 33 -12.55 3.59 -3.85
N GLU A 34 -13.55 4.04 -3.11
CA GLU A 34 -13.48 5.22 -2.26
C GLU A 34 -13.66 4.84 -0.79
N LEU A 35 -13.23 5.73 0.12
CA LEU A 35 -13.44 5.51 1.55
C LEU A 35 -14.93 5.60 1.86
N THR A 36 -15.47 4.60 2.56
CA THR A 36 -16.87 4.63 2.96
C THR A 36 -17.11 5.69 4.03
N GLU A 37 -18.35 6.17 4.16
CA GLU A 37 -18.72 7.10 5.24
C GLU A 37 -18.38 6.55 6.63
N ALA A 38 -18.55 5.24 6.84
CA ALA A 38 -18.17 4.57 8.08
C ALA A 38 -16.66 4.62 8.34
N GLN A 39 -15.83 4.49 7.30
CA GLN A 39 -14.39 4.65 7.43
C GLN A 39 -14.01 6.11 7.72
N LEU A 40 -14.66 7.07 7.08
CA LEU A 40 -14.43 8.50 7.31
C LEU A 40 -14.85 8.98 8.70
N LYS A 41 -15.79 8.28 9.37
CA LYS A 41 -16.09 8.52 10.79
C LYS A 41 -14.91 8.24 11.72
N LEU A 42 -13.94 7.41 11.30
CA LEU A 42 -12.71 7.21 12.07
C LEU A 42 -11.78 8.41 11.89
N PRO A 43 -11.37 9.10 12.99
CA PRO A 43 -10.53 10.30 12.90
C PRO A 43 -9.21 10.10 12.15
N PHE A 44 -8.67 8.87 12.18
CA PHE A 44 -7.47 8.52 11.44
C PHE A 44 -7.66 8.66 9.93
N PHE A 45 -8.68 8.03 9.34
CA PHE A 45 -8.85 8.04 7.88
C PHE A 45 -9.16 9.44 7.35
N ARG A 46 -10.05 10.17 8.03
CA ARG A 46 -10.38 11.55 7.64
C ARG A 46 -9.14 12.46 7.64
N LYS A 47 -8.37 12.47 8.73
CA LYS A 47 -7.15 13.30 8.82
C LYS A 47 -6.06 12.83 7.88
N ALA A 48 -5.90 11.51 7.70
CA ALA A 48 -4.92 10.97 6.75
C ALA A 48 -5.24 11.39 5.32
N LEU A 49 -6.51 11.31 4.91
CA LEU A 49 -6.95 11.74 3.59
C LEU A 49 -6.68 13.23 3.39
N GLU A 50 -7.07 14.07 4.35
CA GLU A 50 -6.86 15.52 4.30
C GLU A 50 -5.36 15.89 4.20
N CYS A 51 -4.51 15.31 5.04
CA CYS A 51 -3.06 15.52 5.01
C CYS A 51 -2.44 15.08 3.68
N LEU A 52 -2.88 13.94 3.14
CA LEU A 52 -2.34 13.43 1.88
C LEU A 52 -2.84 14.21 0.66
N LYS A 53 -4.09 14.68 0.66
CA LYS A 53 -4.63 15.51 -0.43
C LYS A 53 -3.99 16.90 -0.45
N SER A 54 -3.65 17.46 0.72
CA SER A 54 -2.98 18.76 0.85
C SER A 54 -1.45 18.69 0.68
N ILE A 55 -0.89 17.51 0.37
CA ILE A 55 0.57 17.33 0.26
C ILE A 55 1.23 18.18 -0.84
N PRO A 56 0.61 18.49 -1.99
CA PRO A 56 1.25 19.35 -2.98
C PRO A 56 1.57 20.74 -2.41
N GLN A 57 0.72 21.28 -1.55
CA GLN A 57 0.88 22.59 -0.91
C GLN A 57 1.76 22.50 0.36
N THR A 58 1.66 21.40 1.10
CA THR A 58 2.32 21.25 2.42
C THR A 58 3.61 20.41 2.38
N ARG A 59 4.14 20.10 1.18
CA ARG A 59 5.28 19.21 0.94
C ARG A 59 6.50 19.45 1.83
N PHE A 60 6.80 20.70 2.16
CA PHE A 60 7.94 21.08 3.00
C PHE A 60 7.74 20.72 4.49
N LYS A 61 6.49 20.61 4.94
CA LYS A 61 6.12 20.42 6.34
C LYS A 61 5.85 18.95 6.67
N LEU A 62 5.13 18.25 5.79
CA LEU A 62 4.57 16.94 6.12
C LEU A 62 5.41 15.74 5.64
N LEU A 63 6.23 15.86 4.59
CA LEU A 63 7.06 14.75 4.11
C LEU A 63 8.50 15.19 3.80
N PRO A 64 9.23 15.75 4.78
CA PRO A 64 10.53 16.40 4.53
C PRO A 64 11.58 15.49 3.88
N ARG A 65 11.59 14.19 4.20
CA ARG A 65 12.54 13.24 3.57
C ARG A 65 12.29 13.04 2.09
N LEU A 66 11.04 13.14 1.62
CA LEU A 66 10.73 12.94 0.21
C LEU A 66 11.38 14.00 -0.68
N ILE A 67 11.60 15.22 -0.15
CA ILE A 67 12.14 16.38 -0.87
C ILE A 67 13.48 16.08 -1.52
N ARG A 68 14.37 15.31 -0.88
CA ARG A 68 15.74 15.05 -1.39
C ARG A 68 15.96 13.61 -1.84
N THR A 69 14.89 12.83 -2.00
CA THR A 69 15.00 11.40 -2.30
C THR A 69 15.19 11.08 -3.79
N ASN A 70 15.12 12.08 -4.68
CA ASN A 70 15.08 11.86 -6.13
C ASN A 70 16.44 11.46 -6.76
N GLY A 71 17.46 11.17 -5.95
CA GLY A 71 18.75 10.58 -6.37
C GLY A 71 19.70 11.52 -7.12
N ASN A 72 19.23 12.67 -7.59
CA ASN A 72 20.00 13.58 -8.45
C ASN A 72 20.28 14.93 -7.78
N GLU A 73 20.38 14.97 -6.43
CA GLU A 73 20.60 16.18 -5.60
C GLU A 73 19.52 17.29 -5.69
N ARG A 74 18.67 17.22 -6.71
CA ARG A 74 17.53 18.11 -6.95
C ARG A 74 16.36 17.79 -6.04
N ILE A 75 15.59 18.84 -5.75
CA ILE A 75 14.30 18.71 -5.08
C ILE A 75 13.37 17.81 -5.90
N THR A 76 12.71 16.89 -5.23
CA THR A 76 11.66 16.05 -5.79
C THR A 76 10.58 16.91 -6.42
N ARG A 77 10.27 16.62 -7.69
CA ARG A 77 9.35 17.44 -8.49
C ARG A 77 7.93 17.42 -7.92
N ILE A 78 7.18 18.49 -8.20
CA ILE A 78 5.84 18.69 -7.65
C ILE A 78 4.85 17.60 -8.08
N GLU A 79 5.04 17.01 -9.26
CA GLU A 79 4.16 15.95 -9.80
C GLU A 79 4.20 14.70 -8.92
N VAL A 80 5.29 14.42 -8.21
CA VAL A 80 5.35 13.30 -7.27
C VAL A 80 4.36 13.49 -6.13
N TYR A 81 4.19 14.72 -5.66
CA TYR A 81 3.23 15.06 -4.61
C TYR A 81 1.80 15.03 -5.12
N HIS A 82 1.54 15.48 -6.37
CA HIS A 82 0.24 15.29 -7.01
C HIS A 82 -0.11 13.81 -7.20
N ASN A 83 0.86 12.98 -7.61
CA ASN A 83 0.66 11.53 -7.71
C ASN A 83 0.36 10.90 -6.35
N LEU A 84 0.99 11.37 -5.27
CA LEU A 84 0.68 10.93 -3.91
C LEU A 84 -0.73 11.35 -3.47
N ALA A 85 -1.14 12.59 -3.76
CA ALA A 85 -2.49 13.08 -3.48
C ALA A 85 -3.56 12.31 -4.29
N ALA A 86 -3.28 11.99 -5.54
CA ALA A 86 -4.15 11.16 -6.38
C ALA A 86 -4.30 9.75 -5.81
N ALA A 87 -3.19 9.13 -5.38
CA ALA A 87 -3.18 7.80 -4.80
C ALA A 87 -3.65 7.73 -3.32
N ALA A 88 -3.87 8.87 -2.66
CA ALA A 88 -4.14 8.96 -1.23
C ALA A 88 -5.30 8.07 -0.79
N GLU A 89 -6.47 8.26 -1.41
CA GLU A 89 -7.68 7.52 -1.09
C GLU A 89 -7.58 6.05 -1.49
N PRO A 90 -7.15 5.69 -2.72
CA PRO A 90 -6.89 4.30 -3.10
C PRO A 90 -5.93 3.55 -2.15
N ILE A 91 -4.95 4.25 -1.58
CA ILE A 91 -4.03 3.72 -0.56
C ILE A 91 -4.79 3.46 0.75
N LEU A 92 -5.54 4.45 1.25
CA LEU A 92 -6.22 4.37 2.53
C LEU A 92 -7.33 3.31 2.56
N VAL A 93 -8.13 3.20 1.49
CA VAL A 93 -9.16 2.15 1.35
C VAL A 93 -8.56 0.75 1.46
N ARG A 94 -7.30 0.59 1.04
CA ARG A 94 -6.58 -0.67 0.94
C ARG A 94 -5.64 -0.93 2.11
N LEU A 95 -5.63 -0.04 3.10
CA LEU A 95 -4.74 -0.13 4.25
C LEU A 95 -5.35 -1.02 5.33
N ASP A 96 -4.77 -2.21 5.54
CA ASP A 96 -5.10 -3.02 6.72
C ASP A 96 -4.47 -2.38 7.95
N LEU A 97 -5.27 -1.68 8.76
CA LEU A 97 -4.81 -0.96 9.95
C LEU A 97 -4.10 -1.88 10.97
N ALA A 98 -4.49 -3.15 11.07
CA ALA A 98 -3.89 -4.06 12.03
C ALA A 98 -2.40 -4.34 11.72
N THR A 99 -2.05 -4.39 10.43
CA THR A 99 -0.71 -4.76 9.96
C THR A 99 0.06 -3.63 9.29
N GLY A 100 -0.61 -2.55 8.89
CA GLY A 100 -0.07 -1.44 8.10
C GLY A 100 0.25 -1.83 6.65
N VAL A 101 -0.23 -2.99 6.18
CA VAL A 101 0.03 -3.52 4.84
C VAL A 101 -1.11 -3.17 3.90
N LEU A 102 -0.78 -2.89 2.63
CA LEU A 102 -1.76 -2.80 1.57
C LEU A 102 -2.30 -4.19 1.22
N GLY A 103 -3.46 -4.53 1.78
CA GLY A 103 -4.09 -5.84 1.65
C GLY A 103 -5.44 -5.89 2.35
N TRP A 104 -6.03 -7.08 2.38
CA TRP A 104 -7.30 -7.36 3.03
C TRP A 104 -7.38 -8.82 3.45
N LEU A 105 -8.27 -9.15 4.38
CA LEU A 105 -8.58 -10.53 4.74
C LEU A 105 -9.79 -11.00 3.92
N ASP A 106 -9.67 -12.15 3.28
CA ASP A 106 -10.85 -12.78 2.66
C ASP A 106 -11.79 -13.42 3.69
N GLU A 107 -12.97 -13.83 3.23
CA GLU A 107 -14.01 -14.47 4.05
C GLU A 107 -13.49 -15.73 4.76
N ALA A 108 -12.52 -16.42 4.15
CA ALA A 108 -11.84 -17.57 4.72
C ALA A 108 -10.67 -17.20 5.66
N GLY A 109 -10.50 -15.92 6.01
CA GLY A 109 -9.48 -15.43 6.93
C GLY A 109 -8.06 -15.39 6.36
N ASN A 110 -7.88 -15.54 5.05
CA ASN A 110 -6.57 -15.47 4.41
C ASN A 110 -6.22 -14.05 4.01
N PHE A 111 -4.99 -13.63 4.30
CA PHE A 111 -4.51 -12.32 3.89
C PHE A 111 -4.18 -12.28 2.40
N ARG A 112 -4.75 -11.29 1.72
CA ARG A 112 -4.58 -11.05 0.29
C ARG A 112 -3.91 -9.71 0.07
N LEU A 113 -2.83 -9.72 -0.71
CA LEU A 113 -2.14 -8.50 -1.11
C LEU A 113 -2.96 -7.76 -2.16
N ASN A 114 -2.96 -6.44 -2.08
CA ASN A 114 -3.58 -5.61 -3.10
C ASN A 114 -2.82 -5.67 -4.43
N ASN A 115 -3.56 -5.64 -5.54
CA ASN A 115 -2.95 -5.54 -6.86
C ASN A 115 -2.61 -4.07 -7.15
N GLN A 116 -1.34 -3.81 -7.46
CA GLN A 116 -0.85 -2.47 -7.78
C GLN A 116 -1.50 -1.88 -9.04
N LYS A 117 -1.91 -2.72 -10.01
CA LYS A 117 -2.63 -2.24 -11.20
C LYS A 117 -3.99 -1.64 -10.83
N GLY A 118 -4.72 -2.27 -9.91
CA GLY A 118 -6.02 -1.78 -9.45
C GLY A 118 -5.91 -0.53 -8.59
N LEU A 119 -4.89 -0.46 -7.73
CA LEU A 119 -4.61 0.77 -6.98
C LEU A 119 -4.29 1.91 -7.95
N ALA A 120 -3.51 1.65 -9.00
CA ALA A 120 -3.16 2.65 -10.00
C ALA A 120 -4.40 3.12 -10.79
N TYR A 121 -5.26 2.18 -11.19
CA TYR A 121 -6.52 2.46 -11.87
C TYR A 121 -7.41 3.40 -11.05
N ASP A 122 -7.69 3.07 -9.78
CA ASP A 122 -8.51 3.90 -8.90
C ASP A 122 -7.88 5.28 -8.63
N ALA A 123 -6.55 5.38 -8.70
CA ALA A 123 -5.83 6.63 -8.55
C ALA A 123 -5.78 7.48 -9.83
N GLY A 124 -6.29 6.99 -10.96
CA GLY A 124 -6.13 7.64 -12.27
C GLY A 124 -4.67 7.69 -12.74
N LEU A 125 -3.81 6.79 -12.24
CA LEU A 125 -2.38 6.77 -12.52
C LEU A 125 -2.00 5.58 -13.41
N ARG A 126 -0.97 5.79 -14.24
CA ARG A 126 -0.31 4.66 -14.90
C ARG A 126 0.37 3.77 -13.85
N PRO A 127 0.31 2.43 -13.97
CA PRO A 127 0.98 1.53 -13.02
C PRO A 127 2.48 1.81 -12.85
N ALA A 128 3.16 2.25 -13.91
CA ALA A 128 4.57 2.65 -13.87
C ALA A 128 4.79 3.90 -12.99
N THR A 129 3.89 4.89 -13.07
CA THR A 129 3.93 6.10 -12.23
C THR A 129 3.79 5.73 -10.76
N LEU A 130 2.80 4.91 -10.42
CA LEU A 130 2.59 4.44 -9.05
C LEU A 130 3.79 3.63 -8.53
N ASN A 131 4.41 2.78 -9.36
CA ASN A 131 5.60 2.03 -8.96
C ASN A 131 6.80 2.94 -8.67
N ARG A 132 7.01 3.97 -9.48
CA ARG A 132 8.05 4.98 -9.22
C ARG A 132 7.77 5.75 -7.94
N LEU A 133 6.51 6.13 -7.68
CA LEU A 133 6.11 6.74 -6.41
C LEU A 133 6.46 5.84 -5.21
N PHE A 134 6.08 4.56 -5.25
CA PHE A 134 6.41 3.64 -4.16
C PHE A 134 7.91 3.40 -3.99
N LYS A 135 8.69 3.35 -5.07
CA LYS A 135 10.16 3.31 -4.98
C LYS A 135 10.73 4.55 -4.28
N LEU A 136 10.20 5.74 -4.56
CA LEU A 136 10.63 6.97 -3.90
C LEU A 136 10.24 6.99 -2.43
N LEU A 137 9.01 6.60 -2.09
CA LEU A 137 8.58 6.51 -0.69
C LEU A 137 9.40 5.47 0.08
N GLU A 138 9.78 4.36 -0.55
CA GLU A 138 10.68 3.37 0.05
C GLU A 138 12.06 3.96 0.35
N ARG A 139 12.68 4.63 -0.63
CA ARG A 139 13.97 5.29 -0.44
C ARG A 139 13.92 6.37 0.65
N ALA A 140 12.78 7.05 0.81
CA ALA A 140 12.57 8.03 1.88
C ALA A 140 12.33 7.39 3.27
N GLY A 141 12.19 6.06 3.33
CA GLY A 141 11.90 5.30 4.54
C GLY A 141 10.42 5.31 4.96
N TYR A 142 9.52 5.79 4.10
CA TYR A 142 8.09 5.90 4.39
C TYR A 142 7.29 4.62 4.15
N LEU A 143 7.82 3.70 3.35
CA LEU A 143 7.28 2.37 3.22
C LEU A 143 8.41 1.35 3.08
N SER A 144 8.06 0.08 3.27
CA SER A 144 8.92 -1.06 2.96
C SER A 144 8.21 -1.96 1.96
N ARG A 145 8.97 -2.53 1.02
CA ARG A 145 8.44 -3.50 0.06
C ARG A 145 9.12 -4.84 0.22
N ARG A 146 8.34 -5.90 0.18
CA ARG A 146 8.84 -7.27 0.05
C ARG A 146 8.33 -7.85 -1.25
N VAL A 147 9.26 -8.25 -2.11
CA VAL A 147 8.97 -8.77 -3.45
C VAL A 147 9.19 -10.27 -3.44
N GLU A 148 8.18 -11.03 -3.87
CA GLU A 148 8.31 -12.47 -4.11
C GLU A 148 7.89 -12.77 -5.55
N ARG A 149 8.66 -13.61 -6.25
CA ARG A 149 8.32 -14.10 -7.59
C ARG A 149 7.77 -15.50 -7.46
N ILE A 150 6.57 -15.71 -7.98
CA ILE A 150 5.90 -17.01 -7.97
C ILE A 150 5.77 -17.54 -9.39
N ALA A 151 6.13 -18.81 -9.58
CA ALA A 151 5.81 -19.51 -10.82
C ALA A 151 4.31 -19.85 -10.80
N VAL A 152 3.61 -19.54 -11.89
CA VAL A 152 2.18 -19.79 -12.06
C VAL A 152 2.00 -20.45 -13.41
N ARG A 153 1.21 -21.51 -13.48
CA ARG A 153 0.85 -22.15 -14.75
C ARG A 153 -0.53 -21.64 -15.17
N GLU A 154 -0.62 -20.97 -16.30
CA GLU A 154 -1.89 -20.49 -16.86
C GLU A 154 -1.96 -20.94 -18.32
N HIS A 155 -3.07 -21.54 -18.72
CA HIS A 155 -3.30 -22.02 -20.10
C HIS A 155 -2.15 -22.87 -20.67
N GLY A 156 -1.56 -23.75 -19.85
CA GLY A 156 -0.43 -24.61 -20.25
C GLY A 156 0.94 -23.93 -20.21
N VAL A 157 1.02 -22.60 -20.12
CA VAL A 157 2.26 -21.81 -20.10
C VAL A 157 2.72 -21.52 -18.67
N GLN A 158 4.02 -21.68 -18.42
CA GLN A 158 4.64 -21.29 -17.15
C GLN A 158 4.98 -19.80 -17.15
N LEU A 159 4.25 -19.04 -16.35
CA LEU A 159 4.43 -17.60 -16.15
C LEU A 159 5.12 -17.33 -14.81
N VAL A 160 5.81 -16.20 -14.71
CA VAL A 160 6.34 -15.68 -13.43
C VAL A 160 5.55 -14.45 -13.04
N ARG A 161 4.79 -14.54 -11.95
CA ARG A 161 4.08 -13.38 -11.37
C ARG A 161 4.91 -12.79 -10.24
N THR A 162 5.08 -11.47 -10.26
CA THR A 162 5.74 -10.73 -9.17
C THR A 162 4.68 -10.23 -8.19
N ARG A 163 4.85 -10.58 -6.91
CA ARG A 163 4.03 -10.10 -5.80
C ARG A 163 4.80 -9.13 -4.96
N VAL A 164 4.13 -8.08 -4.51
CA VAL A 164 4.74 -7.04 -3.69
C VAL A 164 3.86 -6.80 -2.48
N MET A 165 4.39 -7.09 -1.31
CA MET A 165 3.82 -6.63 -0.06
C MET A 165 4.34 -5.22 0.21
N ILE A 166 3.44 -4.27 0.43
CA ILE A 166 3.77 -2.87 0.70
C ILE A 166 3.28 -2.54 2.11
N ARG A 167 4.18 -2.08 2.97
CA ARG A 167 3.86 -1.68 4.34
C ARG A 167 4.32 -0.25 4.60
N PHE A 168 3.42 0.62 5.05
CA PHE A 168 3.78 1.96 5.49
C PHE A 168 4.47 1.91 6.85
N THR A 169 5.53 2.70 7.02
CA THR A 169 6.32 2.76 8.26
C THR A 169 5.68 3.74 9.25
N GLU A 170 6.00 3.60 10.53
CA GLU A 170 5.59 4.60 11.55
C GLU A 170 6.18 5.99 11.23
N LEU A 171 7.32 6.05 10.53
CA LEU A 171 7.93 7.31 10.09
C LEU A 171 6.99 8.10 9.17
N PHE A 172 6.28 7.42 8.26
CA PHE A 172 5.33 8.05 7.35
C PHE A 172 4.21 8.73 8.14
N TRP A 173 3.56 7.98 9.03
CA TRP A 173 2.48 8.51 9.86
C TRP A 173 2.95 9.59 10.82
N ARG A 174 4.18 9.49 11.33
CA ARG A 174 4.79 10.51 12.17
C ARG A 174 5.00 11.84 11.45
N HIS A 175 5.54 11.80 10.24
CA HIS A 175 5.76 13.02 9.47
C HIS A 175 4.43 13.65 9.00
N LEU A 176 3.40 12.84 8.76
CA LEU A 176 2.03 13.33 8.57
C LEU A 176 1.36 13.85 9.86
N ARG A 177 2.05 13.78 11.02
CA ARG A 177 1.52 14.16 12.35
C ARG A 177 0.32 13.31 12.81
N LEU A 178 0.30 12.05 12.40
CA LEU A 178 -0.79 11.10 12.67
C LEU A 178 -0.37 9.91 13.55
N SER A 179 0.83 9.91 14.14
CA SER A 179 1.32 8.77 14.95
C SER A 179 0.32 8.29 16.01
N PHE A 180 -0.25 9.22 16.77
CA PHE A 180 -1.18 8.88 17.85
C PHE A 180 -2.47 8.26 17.31
N ALA A 181 -3.10 8.91 16.32
CA ALA A 181 -4.32 8.41 15.69
C ALA A 181 -4.09 7.05 14.99
N HIS A 182 -2.95 6.89 14.30
CA HIS A 182 -2.54 5.62 13.69
C HIS A 182 -2.38 4.52 14.74
N THR A 183 -1.71 4.81 15.86
CA THR A 183 -1.49 3.84 16.94
C THR A 183 -2.81 3.38 17.56
N LEU A 184 -3.73 4.30 17.83
CA LEU A 184 -5.06 3.97 18.36
C LEU A 184 -5.86 3.12 17.36
N ALA A 185 -5.91 3.55 16.09
CA ALA A 185 -6.62 2.83 15.04
C ALA A 185 -6.05 1.41 14.85
N ARG A 186 -4.73 1.26 14.89
CA ARG A 186 -4.03 -0.03 14.80
C ARG A 186 -4.32 -0.94 15.99
N LYS A 187 -4.33 -0.41 17.22
CA LYS A 187 -4.69 -1.19 18.43
C LYS A 187 -6.14 -1.66 18.35
N ALA A 188 -7.07 -0.79 17.98
CA ALA A 188 -8.48 -1.14 17.80
C ALA A 188 -8.68 -2.20 16.71
N ALA A 189 -8.01 -2.06 15.56
CA ALA A 189 -8.07 -3.04 14.47
C ALA A 189 -7.51 -4.40 14.86
N ARG A 190 -6.44 -4.45 15.67
CA ARG A 190 -5.88 -5.70 16.19
C ARG A 190 -6.79 -6.40 17.18
N LYS A 191 -7.55 -5.64 17.99
CA LYS A 191 -8.51 -6.21 18.96
C LYS A 191 -9.72 -6.86 18.27
N LYS A 192 -10.11 -6.35 17.10
CA LYS A 192 -11.23 -6.87 16.30
C LYS A 192 -10.89 -8.10 15.46
N ARG A 193 -9.61 -8.50 15.43
CA ARG A 193 -9.07 -9.54 14.56
C ARG A 193 -8.78 -10.79 15.37
#